data_AF-A0A7Y0B3V0-F1
#
_entry.id   AF-A0A7Y0B3V0-F1
#
_cell.length_a   1.000
_cell.length_b   1.000
_cell.length_c   1.000
_cell.angle_alpha   90.00
_cell.angle_beta   90.00
_cell.angle_gamma   90.00
#
_symmetry.space_group_name_H-M   'P 1'
#
loop_
_entity.id
_entity.type
_entity.pdbx_description
1 polymer ?
#
loop_
_entity_poly.entity_id
_entity_poly.type
_entity_poly.pdbx_seq_one_letter_code
_entity_poly.pdbx_strand_id
1 'polypeptide(L)'
;MGIPEGMAKPEEQRLGPVLRRRDQVKPGTTDQRLLDTEGDSEWVHTDPWRVMRIQSEFVEGFGALAELPSAISVFGSARTKPDSPEYEAGVRLGRALVEAGFAVITGGGPGAMEAANKGAREAKGVSVGLGIELPFEQGLNPHVDIGVNFRYFFVRKTMFVKYAQGFVVLPGGLGTLDELFEALTLVQTRKVTRFPIVLFGTEYWKGLVDWLRDSVVAGGKASERDLLLFHVTDDVDEAVALVTKEVAR
;
A
#
# COMPACT_ATOMS: atom_id res chain seq x y z
N MET A 1 -24.66 36.33 -11.06
CA MET A 1 -25.88 37.13 -11.35
C MET A 1 -26.48 37.61 -10.05
N GLY A 2 -26.70 38.92 -9.89
CA GLY A 2 -27.32 39.51 -8.70
C GLY A 2 -28.76 39.02 -8.49
N ILE A 3 -29.29 39.31 -7.30
CA ILE A 3 -30.71 39.15 -6.97
C ILE A 3 -31.54 39.76 -8.13
N PRO A 4 -32.56 39.06 -8.68
CA PRO A 4 -33.41 39.63 -9.73
C PRO A 4 -33.88 41.02 -9.33
N GLU A 5 -33.79 42.00 -10.25
CA GLU A 5 -34.24 43.37 -10.00
C GLU A 5 -35.67 43.34 -9.43
N GLY A 6 -35.82 43.78 -8.17
CA GLY A 6 -37.10 43.82 -7.47
C GLY A 6 -37.24 42.91 -6.23
N MET A 7 -36.31 42.00 -5.95
CA MET A 7 -36.35 41.22 -4.69
C MET A 7 -35.67 41.96 -3.53
N ALA A 8 -36.44 42.28 -2.48
CA ALA A 8 -35.92 42.89 -1.27
C ALA A 8 -34.90 41.98 -0.57
N LYS A 9 -33.81 42.57 -0.06
CA LYS A 9 -32.81 41.82 0.71
C LYS A 9 -33.49 41.26 1.97
N PRO A 10 -33.43 39.94 2.24
CA PRO A 10 -34.09 39.37 3.39
C PRO A 10 -33.50 39.91 4.70
N GLU A 11 -34.34 40.17 5.70
CA GLU A 11 -33.91 40.70 7.01
C GLU A 11 -33.11 39.68 7.84
N GLU A 12 -33.33 38.40 7.57
CA GLU A 12 -32.73 37.25 8.27
C GLU A 12 -32.32 36.15 7.28
N GLN A 13 -31.15 35.54 7.49
CA GLN A 13 -30.64 34.41 6.72
C GLN A 13 -30.19 33.29 7.67
N ARG A 14 -30.70 32.07 7.49
CA ARG A 14 -30.30 30.86 8.24
C ARG A 14 -29.53 29.92 7.32
N LEU A 15 -28.24 29.71 7.60
CA LEU A 15 -27.31 28.88 6.84
C LEU A 15 -26.83 27.73 7.73
N GLY A 16 -27.63 26.67 7.83
CA GLY A 16 -27.38 25.56 8.76
C GLY A 16 -27.32 26.08 10.21
N PRO A 17 -26.20 25.90 10.93
CA PRO A 17 -26.07 26.37 12.32
C PRO A 17 -25.88 27.89 12.45
N VAL A 18 -25.70 28.63 11.35
CA VAL A 18 -25.37 30.06 11.38
C VAL A 18 -26.58 30.94 11.07
N LEU A 19 -26.88 31.88 11.97
CA LEU A 19 -27.89 32.93 11.80
C LEU A 19 -27.23 34.28 11.45
N ARG A 20 -27.71 34.97 10.42
CA ARG A 20 -27.29 36.33 10.04
C ARG A 20 -28.51 37.25 9.94
N ARG A 21 -28.37 38.49 10.43
CA ARG A 21 -29.43 39.52 10.43
C ARG A 21 -28.86 40.88 10.04
N ARG A 22 -29.74 41.80 9.65
CA ARG A 22 -29.41 43.21 9.36
C ARG A 22 -28.32 43.33 8.28
N ASP A 23 -27.27 44.09 8.55
CA ASP A 23 -26.13 44.35 7.68
C ASP A 23 -25.26 43.10 7.44
N GLN A 24 -25.40 42.05 8.26
CA GLN A 24 -24.65 40.81 8.11
C GLN A 24 -25.22 39.86 7.04
N VAL A 25 -26.42 40.10 6.52
CA VAL A 25 -27.00 39.28 5.42
C VAL A 25 -26.18 39.48 4.16
N LYS A 26 -25.70 38.39 3.55
CA LYS A 26 -24.88 38.46 2.32
C LYS A 26 -25.74 38.23 1.07
N PRO A 27 -25.51 38.98 -0.03
CA PRO A 27 -26.22 38.76 -1.28
C PRO A 27 -25.78 37.45 -1.96
N GLY A 28 -26.71 36.78 -2.64
CA GLY A 28 -26.48 35.49 -3.30
C GLY A 28 -26.44 34.29 -2.34
N THR A 29 -26.64 33.09 -2.88
CA THR A 29 -26.60 31.85 -2.10
C THR A 29 -25.17 31.38 -1.86
N THR A 30 -24.97 30.47 -0.90
CA THR A 30 -23.66 29.82 -0.71
C THR A 30 -23.28 28.99 -1.92
N ASP A 31 -24.23 28.25 -2.50
CA ASP A 31 -24.01 27.44 -3.70
C ASP A 31 -23.65 28.28 -4.90
N GLN A 32 -24.33 29.42 -5.12
CA GLN A 32 -24.00 30.31 -6.23
C GLN A 32 -22.53 30.77 -6.15
N ARG A 33 -22.03 31.11 -4.97
CA ARG A 33 -20.62 31.50 -4.80
C ARG A 33 -19.67 30.33 -5.02
N LEU A 34 -20.05 29.12 -4.63
CA LEU A 34 -19.25 27.91 -4.85
C LEU A 34 -19.19 27.52 -6.34
N LEU A 35 -20.29 27.67 -7.07
CA LEU A 35 -20.46 27.14 -8.42
C LEU A 35 -20.15 28.16 -9.52
N ASP A 36 -20.42 29.45 -9.31
CA ASP A 36 -20.23 30.50 -10.35
C ASP A 36 -18.84 31.18 -10.27
N THR A 37 -18.06 30.96 -9.20
CA THR A 37 -16.81 31.68 -8.97
C THR A 37 -15.60 30.83 -9.33
N GLU A 38 -14.83 31.25 -10.33
CA GLU A 38 -13.47 30.76 -10.55
C GLU A 38 -12.50 31.61 -9.72
N GLY A 39 -12.15 31.11 -8.52
CA GLY A 39 -11.13 31.72 -7.67
C GLY A 39 -9.70 31.36 -8.12
N ASP A 40 -8.70 31.97 -7.51
CA ASP A 40 -7.29 31.58 -7.67
C ASP A 40 -7.10 30.10 -7.27
N SER A 41 -6.28 29.37 -8.02
CA SER A 41 -6.01 27.95 -7.84
C SER A 41 -4.72 27.66 -7.05
N GLU A 42 -3.94 28.67 -6.66
CA GLU A 42 -2.67 28.47 -5.92
C GLU A 42 -2.81 27.54 -4.70
N TRP A 43 -3.94 27.62 -3.98
CA TRP A 43 -4.19 26.80 -2.80
C TRP A 43 -4.10 25.29 -3.08
N VAL A 44 -4.36 24.83 -4.32
CA VAL A 44 -4.27 23.39 -4.66
C VAL A 44 -2.84 22.83 -4.64
N HIS A 45 -1.85 23.72 -4.61
CA HIS A 45 -0.42 23.39 -4.56
C HIS A 45 0.19 23.58 -3.16
N THR A 46 -0.61 24.04 -2.19
CA THR A 46 -0.16 24.29 -0.81
C THR A 46 -0.31 23.05 0.08
N ASP A 47 0.48 23.00 1.17
CA ASP A 47 0.45 21.88 2.11
C ASP A 47 -0.91 21.64 2.79
N PRO A 48 -1.68 22.66 3.19
CA PRO A 48 -3.03 22.43 3.73
C PRO A 48 -3.93 21.63 2.79
N TRP A 49 -3.85 21.89 1.48
CA TRP A 49 -4.62 21.10 0.51
C TRP A 49 -4.02 19.71 0.28
N ARG A 50 -2.69 19.57 0.33
CA ARG A 50 -2.03 18.26 0.30
C ARG A 50 -2.48 17.38 1.46
N VAL A 51 -2.64 17.93 2.67
CA VAL A 51 -3.18 17.18 3.82
C VAL A 51 -4.55 16.60 3.51
N MET A 52 -5.45 17.38 2.89
CA MET A 52 -6.76 16.90 2.47
C MET A 52 -6.65 15.80 1.42
N ARG A 53 -5.75 15.92 0.43
CA ARG A 53 -5.52 14.87 -0.58
C ARG A 53 -4.95 13.59 0.03
N ILE A 54 -4.00 13.70 0.94
CA ILE A 54 -3.43 12.57 1.67
C ILE A 54 -4.51 11.87 2.49
N GLN A 55 -5.36 12.63 3.19
CA GLN A 55 -6.50 12.09 3.92
C GLN A 55 -7.46 11.35 3.00
N SER A 56 -7.81 11.93 1.85
CA SER A 56 -8.66 11.25 0.86
C SER A 56 -8.07 9.92 0.40
N GLU A 57 -6.76 9.87 0.15
CA GLU A 57 -6.09 8.64 -0.30
C GLU A 57 -6.10 7.54 0.79
N PHE A 58 -6.02 7.92 2.08
CA PHE A 58 -6.27 6.99 3.18
C PHE A 58 -7.73 6.48 3.21
N VAL A 59 -8.71 7.37 3.01
CA VAL A 59 -10.13 6.99 3.00
C VAL A 59 -10.42 6.02 1.85
N GLU A 60 -9.92 6.32 0.65
CA GLU A 60 -10.06 5.48 -0.53
C GLU A 60 -9.39 4.12 -0.35
N GLY A 61 -8.12 4.10 0.10
CA GLY A 61 -7.39 2.86 0.36
C GLY A 61 -8.04 2.02 1.47
N PHE A 62 -8.55 2.65 2.53
CA PHE A 62 -9.25 1.92 3.58
C PHE A 62 -10.60 1.37 3.12
N GLY A 63 -11.37 2.15 2.36
CA GLY A 63 -12.65 1.71 1.81
C GLY A 63 -12.49 0.54 0.84
N ALA A 64 -11.52 0.62 -0.08
CA ALA A 64 -11.29 -0.40 -1.10
C ALA A 64 -10.84 -1.76 -0.53
N LEU A 65 -10.16 -1.75 0.62
CA LEU A 65 -9.58 -2.94 1.24
C LEU A 65 -10.34 -3.40 2.51
N ALA A 66 -11.49 -2.78 2.81
CA ALA A 66 -12.21 -2.97 4.08
C ALA A 66 -12.69 -4.43 4.30
N GLU A 67 -13.05 -5.12 3.22
CA GLU A 67 -13.58 -6.49 3.25
C GLU A 67 -12.55 -7.53 2.78
N LEU A 68 -11.27 -7.14 2.70
CA LEU A 68 -10.22 -8.05 2.27
C LEU A 68 -10.08 -9.20 3.30
N PRO A 69 -10.06 -10.48 2.86
CA PRO A 69 -9.76 -11.58 3.75
C PRO A 69 -8.30 -11.48 4.24
N SER A 70 -7.89 -12.43 5.10
CA SER A 70 -6.48 -12.58 5.44
C SER A 70 -5.61 -12.61 4.18
N ALA A 71 -4.52 -11.85 4.18
CA ALA A 71 -3.69 -11.61 3.02
C ALA A 71 -2.20 -11.59 3.37
N ILE A 72 -1.38 -11.89 2.37
CA ILE A 72 0.07 -11.81 2.44
C ILE A 72 0.54 -10.83 1.36
N SER A 73 1.40 -9.90 1.76
CA SER A 73 2.02 -8.98 0.81
C SER A 73 3.28 -9.63 0.23
N VAL A 74 3.36 -9.65 -1.10
CA VAL A 74 4.48 -10.22 -1.85
C VAL A 74 5.22 -9.11 -2.56
N PHE A 75 6.53 -9.05 -2.34
CA PHE A 75 7.44 -8.09 -2.97
C PHE A 75 8.49 -8.78 -3.81
N GLY A 76 9.02 -8.07 -4.79
CA GLY A 76 10.12 -8.55 -5.63
C GLY A 76 10.41 -7.57 -6.75
N SER A 77 11.38 -7.91 -7.60
CA SER A 77 11.81 -7.04 -8.70
C SER A 77 10.71 -6.83 -9.75
N ALA A 78 10.48 -5.56 -10.10
CA ALA A 78 9.73 -5.17 -11.30
C ALA A 78 10.39 -5.62 -12.62
N ARG A 79 11.68 -5.99 -12.56
CA ARG A 79 12.51 -6.31 -13.73
C ARG A 79 12.67 -7.81 -13.98
N THR A 80 12.10 -8.65 -13.13
CA THR A 80 12.11 -10.11 -13.32
C THR A 80 11.39 -10.44 -14.63
N LYS A 81 12.01 -11.26 -15.48
CA LYS A 81 11.43 -11.61 -16.78
C LYS A 81 10.47 -12.80 -16.67
N PRO A 82 9.38 -12.86 -17.46
CA PRO A 82 8.41 -13.96 -17.41
C PRO A 82 8.97 -15.37 -17.66
N ASP A 83 10.11 -15.48 -18.34
CA ASP A 83 10.81 -16.74 -18.65
C ASP A 83 11.84 -17.14 -17.58
N SER A 84 12.02 -16.34 -16.51
CA SER A 84 12.99 -16.64 -15.48
C SER A 84 12.47 -17.65 -14.45
N PRO A 85 13.37 -18.45 -13.84
CA PRO A 85 13.02 -19.32 -12.70
C PRO A 85 12.41 -18.54 -11.52
N GLU A 86 12.84 -17.30 -11.31
CA GLU A 86 12.30 -16.41 -10.26
C GLU A 86 10.84 -16.04 -10.53
N TYR A 87 10.47 -15.78 -11.79
CA TYR A 87 9.08 -15.50 -12.14
C TYR A 87 8.22 -16.74 -11.93
N GLU A 88 8.69 -17.91 -12.35
CA GLU A 88 7.98 -19.17 -12.10
C GLU A 88 7.78 -19.43 -10.60
N ALA A 89 8.83 -19.18 -9.79
CA ALA A 89 8.72 -19.26 -8.34
C ALA A 89 7.67 -18.29 -7.78
N GLY A 90 7.59 -17.06 -8.29
CA GLY A 90 6.54 -16.10 -7.92
C GLY A 90 5.13 -16.59 -8.26
N VAL A 91 4.93 -17.22 -9.43
CA VAL A 91 3.65 -17.83 -9.82
C VAL A 91 3.28 -18.98 -8.89
N ARG A 92 4.23 -19.88 -8.58
CA ARG A 92 3.99 -20.98 -7.65
C ARG A 92 3.65 -20.48 -6.24
N LEU A 93 4.39 -19.47 -5.77
CA LEU A 93 4.15 -18.84 -4.48
C LEU A 93 2.75 -18.20 -4.39
N GLY A 94 2.35 -17.42 -5.40
CA GLY A 94 1.02 -16.80 -5.43
C GLY A 94 -0.10 -17.84 -5.38
N ARG A 95 0.06 -18.96 -6.09
CA ARG A 95 -0.89 -20.08 -6.06
C ARG A 95 -0.94 -20.74 -4.68
N ALA A 96 0.21 -21.08 -4.11
CA ALA A 96 0.30 -21.78 -2.84
C ALA A 96 -0.25 -20.93 -1.67
N LEU A 97 -0.07 -19.61 -1.70
CA LEU A 97 -0.67 -18.69 -0.73
C LEU A 97 -2.20 -18.70 -0.78
N VAL A 98 -2.78 -18.73 -1.99
CA VAL A 98 -4.24 -18.84 -2.16
C VAL A 98 -4.77 -20.19 -1.69
N GLU A 99 -4.06 -21.28 -2.00
CA GLU A 99 -4.40 -22.63 -1.53
C GLU A 99 -4.35 -22.72 0.00
N ALA A 100 -3.48 -21.93 0.64
CA ALA A 100 -3.41 -21.76 2.09
C ALA A 100 -4.48 -20.80 2.67
N GLY A 101 -5.36 -20.24 1.84
CA GLY A 101 -6.49 -19.40 2.27
C GLY A 101 -6.20 -17.91 2.35
N PHE A 102 -5.09 -17.42 1.77
CA PHE A 102 -4.75 -16.00 1.77
C PHE A 102 -5.08 -15.30 0.45
N ALA A 103 -5.50 -14.04 0.53
CA ALA A 103 -5.35 -13.11 -0.58
C ALA A 103 -3.87 -12.75 -0.78
N VAL A 104 -3.51 -12.34 -2.01
CA VAL A 104 -2.16 -11.91 -2.35
C VAL A 104 -2.16 -10.43 -2.68
N ILE A 105 -1.38 -9.65 -1.93
CA ILE A 105 -1.21 -8.21 -2.15
C ILE A 105 0.16 -7.98 -2.79
N THR A 106 0.23 -7.20 -3.86
CA THR A 106 1.51 -6.80 -4.47
C THR A 106 1.51 -5.29 -4.76
N GLY A 107 2.63 -4.79 -5.29
CA GLY A 107 2.69 -3.45 -5.85
C GLY A 107 1.95 -3.25 -7.19
N GLY A 108 1.32 -4.30 -7.72
CA GLY A 108 0.58 -4.26 -8.98
C GLY A 108 1.43 -4.06 -10.23
N GLY A 109 2.75 -3.94 -10.11
CA GLY A 109 3.66 -3.76 -11.24
C GLY A 109 3.99 -5.06 -12.01
N PRO A 110 4.88 -4.99 -13.01
CA PRO A 110 5.42 -6.12 -13.76
C PRO A 110 6.36 -7.01 -12.91
N GLY A 111 6.91 -8.04 -13.55
CA GLY A 111 7.95 -8.90 -12.98
C GLY A 111 7.45 -9.78 -11.84
N ALA A 112 8.17 -9.82 -10.71
CA ALA A 112 7.84 -10.69 -9.59
C ALA A 112 6.47 -10.36 -8.97
N MET A 113 6.04 -9.10 -9.03
CA MET A 113 4.70 -8.69 -8.58
C MET A 113 3.62 -9.31 -9.47
N GLU A 114 3.78 -9.18 -10.79
CA GLU A 114 2.88 -9.82 -11.76
C GLU A 114 2.85 -11.34 -11.59
N ALA A 115 4.00 -11.98 -11.39
CA ALA A 115 4.10 -13.41 -11.15
C ALA A 115 3.22 -13.86 -9.97
N ALA A 116 3.33 -13.17 -8.83
CA ALA A 116 2.53 -13.48 -7.65
C ALA A 116 1.03 -13.24 -7.87
N ASN A 117 0.66 -12.12 -8.52
CA ASN A 117 -0.74 -11.84 -8.88
C ASN A 117 -1.29 -12.91 -9.84
N LYS A 118 -0.50 -13.34 -10.83
CA LYS A 118 -0.86 -14.38 -11.79
C LYS A 118 -1.14 -15.70 -11.08
N GLY A 119 -0.23 -16.12 -10.20
CA GLY A 119 -0.41 -17.33 -9.39
C GLY A 119 -1.69 -17.32 -8.56
N ALA A 120 -1.94 -16.20 -7.89
CA ALA A 120 -3.14 -16.02 -7.07
C ALA A 120 -4.43 -16.10 -7.90
N ARG A 121 -4.45 -15.41 -9.05
CA ARG A 121 -5.59 -15.38 -9.96
C ARG A 121 -5.87 -16.73 -10.61
N GLU A 122 -4.83 -17.47 -11.02
CA GLU A 122 -4.96 -18.84 -11.56
C GLU A 122 -5.54 -19.81 -10.52
N ALA A 123 -5.22 -19.60 -9.24
CA ALA A 123 -5.78 -20.35 -8.11
C ALA A 123 -7.20 -19.91 -7.71
N LYS A 124 -7.79 -18.92 -8.41
CA LYS A 124 -9.10 -18.33 -8.13
C LYS A 124 -9.19 -17.66 -6.74
N GLY A 125 -8.07 -17.18 -6.22
CA GLY A 125 -8.02 -16.36 -5.02
C GLY A 125 -8.15 -14.87 -5.32
N VAL A 126 -8.11 -14.05 -4.27
CA VAL A 126 -8.16 -12.59 -4.40
C VAL A 126 -6.76 -12.05 -4.68
N SER A 127 -6.59 -11.41 -5.84
CA SER A 127 -5.34 -10.78 -6.27
C SER A 127 -5.43 -9.26 -6.19
N VAL A 128 -4.61 -8.64 -5.34
CA VAL A 128 -4.61 -7.20 -5.07
C VAL A 128 -3.35 -6.55 -5.63
N GLY A 129 -3.49 -5.38 -6.25
CA GLY A 129 -2.40 -4.55 -6.75
C GLY A 129 -2.49 -3.13 -6.21
N LEU A 130 -1.52 -2.75 -5.38
CA LEU A 130 -1.40 -1.40 -4.83
C LEU A 130 -0.36 -0.64 -5.64
N GLY A 131 -0.78 0.00 -6.73
CA GLY A 131 0.10 0.76 -7.63
C GLY A 131 0.58 2.07 -7.00
N ILE A 132 1.62 2.67 -7.60
CA ILE A 132 2.08 4.02 -7.26
C ILE A 132 2.32 4.80 -8.56
N GLU A 133 1.96 6.09 -8.56
CA GLU A 133 2.25 6.99 -9.67
C GLU A 133 3.77 7.13 -9.87
N LEU A 134 4.26 6.68 -11.04
CA LEU A 134 5.65 6.79 -11.47
C LEU A 134 5.75 7.36 -12.89
N PRO A 135 6.87 8.04 -13.22
CA PRO A 135 7.03 8.63 -14.56
C PRO A 135 7.33 7.62 -15.67
N PHE A 136 7.67 6.36 -15.37
CA PHE A 136 8.14 5.37 -16.35
C PHE A 136 7.53 3.97 -16.21
N GLU A 137 6.75 3.72 -15.16
CA GLU A 137 6.13 2.42 -14.89
C GLU A 137 4.64 2.66 -14.65
N GLN A 138 3.85 2.57 -15.72
CA GLN A 138 2.44 2.95 -15.71
C GLN A 138 1.53 1.73 -15.82
N GLY A 139 0.52 1.71 -14.95
CA GLY A 139 -0.56 0.73 -14.96
C GLY A 139 -0.37 -0.43 -13.99
N LEU A 140 -1.46 -1.12 -13.73
CA LEU A 140 -1.48 -2.38 -12.99
C LEU A 140 -1.37 -3.54 -13.97
N ASN A 141 -0.70 -4.61 -13.56
CA ASN A 141 -0.59 -5.82 -14.36
C ASN A 141 -1.97 -6.49 -14.57
N PRO A 142 -2.14 -7.30 -15.64
CA PRO A 142 -3.45 -7.84 -16.03
C PRO A 142 -4.00 -8.93 -15.10
N HIS A 143 -3.28 -9.26 -14.03
CA HIS A 143 -3.68 -10.27 -13.05
C HIS A 143 -4.16 -9.68 -11.73
N VAL A 144 -4.27 -8.35 -11.64
CA VAL A 144 -4.87 -7.65 -10.49
C VAL A 144 -6.39 -7.65 -10.61
N ASP A 145 -7.09 -8.11 -9.58
CA ASP A 145 -8.55 -8.06 -9.48
C ASP A 145 -9.02 -6.83 -8.68
N ILE A 146 -8.33 -6.50 -7.58
CA ILE A 146 -8.57 -5.29 -6.78
C ILE A 146 -7.37 -4.36 -6.93
N GLY A 147 -7.57 -3.22 -7.59
CA GLY A 147 -6.51 -2.26 -7.88
C GLY A 147 -6.73 -0.91 -7.20
N VAL A 148 -5.71 -0.39 -6.51
CA VAL A 148 -5.68 0.99 -6.01
C VAL A 148 -4.37 1.64 -6.43
N ASN A 149 -4.44 2.78 -7.13
CA ASN A 149 -3.26 3.54 -7.56
C ASN A 149 -3.04 4.72 -6.63
N PHE A 150 -1.97 4.66 -5.85
CA PHE A 150 -1.59 5.69 -4.89
C PHE A 150 -0.72 6.77 -5.55
N ARG A 151 -0.71 7.97 -4.98
CA ARG A 151 0.25 9.03 -5.29
C ARG A 151 1.30 9.16 -4.20
N TYR A 152 0.91 8.91 -2.96
CA TYR A 152 1.77 9.10 -1.79
C TYR A 152 2.33 7.76 -1.32
N PHE A 153 3.65 7.59 -1.44
CA PHE A 153 4.37 6.38 -1.05
C PHE A 153 4.02 5.88 0.36
N PHE A 154 3.97 6.80 1.35
CA PHE A 154 3.72 6.43 2.74
C PHE A 154 2.27 5.96 3.00
N VAL A 155 1.30 6.42 2.20
CA VAL A 155 -0.08 5.91 2.28
C VAL A 155 -0.10 4.48 1.78
N ARG A 156 0.51 4.21 0.62
CA ARG A 156 0.65 2.87 0.04
C ARG A 156 1.36 1.90 1.00
N LYS A 157 2.50 2.30 1.57
CA LYS A 157 3.25 1.52 2.58
C LYS A 157 2.38 1.10 3.76
N THR A 158 1.56 2.02 4.26
CA THR A 158 0.62 1.72 5.34
C THR A 158 -0.35 0.60 4.95
N MET A 159 -0.83 0.57 3.70
CA MET A 159 -1.77 -0.46 3.24
C MET A 159 -1.13 -1.84 3.17
N PHE A 160 0.14 -1.94 2.77
CA PHE A 160 0.86 -3.23 2.73
C PHE A 160 0.95 -3.89 4.10
N VAL A 161 1.18 -3.10 5.15
CA VAL A 161 1.31 -3.61 6.51
C VAL A 161 -0.06 -3.81 7.16
N LYS A 162 -1.00 -2.86 6.99
CA LYS A 162 -2.31 -2.91 7.65
C LYS A 162 -3.16 -4.11 7.21
N TYR A 163 -3.13 -4.45 5.92
CA TYR A 163 -4.00 -5.47 5.35
C TYR A 163 -3.33 -6.83 5.16
N ALA A 164 -2.03 -6.94 5.41
CA ALA A 164 -1.32 -8.22 5.40
C ALA A 164 -1.08 -8.75 6.82
N GLN A 165 -0.90 -10.07 6.92
CA GLN A 165 -0.45 -10.71 8.17
C GLN A 165 1.03 -11.12 8.11
N GLY A 166 1.70 -10.93 6.97
CA GLY A 166 3.09 -11.25 6.78
C GLY A 166 3.56 -10.87 5.38
N PHE A 167 4.89 -10.90 5.20
CA PHE A 167 5.55 -10.60 3.93
C PHE A 167 6.27 -11.84 3.38
N VAL A 168 6.19 -12.02 2.07
CA VAL A 168 7.12 -12.87 1.31
C VAL A 168 7.87 -12.01 0.31
N VAL A 169 9.19 -12.12 0.30
CA VAL A 169 10.09 -11.21 -0.43
C VAL A 169 10.93 -12.03 -1.40
N LEU A 170 10.53 -12.00 -2.67
CA LEU A 170 11.28 -12.54 -3.81
C LEU A 170 12.50 -11.65 -4.11
N PRO A 171 13.50 -12.13 -4.89
CA PRO A 171 14.65 -11.32 -5.29
C PRO A 171 14.24 -9.98 -5.91
N GLY A 172 14.86 -8.89 -5.45
CA GLY A 172 14.32 -7.55 -5.65
C GLY A 172 15.28 -6.39 -5.45
N GLY A 173 14.98 -5.26 -6.09
CA GLY A 173 15.84 -4.07 -6.03
C GLY A 173 15.60 -3.20 -4.79
N LEU A 174 15.92 -1.91 -4.93
CA LEU A 174 15.82 -0.93 -3.84
C LEU A 174 14.41 -0.80 -3.25
N GLY A 175 13.37 -0.82 -4.09
CA GLY A 175 11.99 -0.79 -3.59
C GLY A 175 11.63 -2.02 -2.75
N THR A 176 12.16 -3.19 -3.10
CA THR A 176 11.98 -4.42 -2.33
C THR A 176 12.72 -4.35 -0.99
N LEU A 177 13.95 -3.80 -0.99
CA LEU A 177 14.72 -3.59 0.24
C LEU A 177 14.07 -2.57 1.18
N ASP A 178 13.49 -1.51 0.63
CA ASP A 178 12.76 -0.48 1.40
C ASP A 178 11.61 -1.13 2.21
N GLU A 179 10.76 -1.92 1.55
CA GLU A 179 9.64 -2.61 2.21
C GLU A 179 10.12 -3.69 3.20
N LEU A 180 11.19 -4.42 2.86
CA LEU A 180 11.79 -5.40 3.76
C LEU A 180 12.27 -4.76 5.07
N PHE A 181 13.09 -3.72 4.98
CA PHE A 181 13.65 -3.09 6.18
C PHE A 181 12.61 -2.30 6.98
N GLU A 182 11.57 -1.78 6.32
CA GLU A 182 10.42 -1.21 7.02
C GLU A 182 9.72 -2.27 7.88
N ALA A 183 9.38 -3.43 7.31
CA ALA A 183 8.75 -4.52 8.04
C ALA A 183 9.62 -5.03 9.20
N LEU A 184 10.92 -5.27 8.96
CA LEU A 184 11.86 -5.69 10.01
C LEU A 184 11.90 -4.70 11.17
N THR A 185 11.95 -3.41 10.87
CA THR A 185 11.97 -2.35 11.90
C THR A 185 10.65 -2.32 12.68
N LEU A 186 9.51 -2.48 12.01
CA LEU A 186 8.20 -2.53 12.66
C LEU A 186 8.06 -3.72 13.61
N VAL A 187 8.58 -4.90 13.24
CA VAL A 187 8.58 -6.08 14.10
C VAL A 187 9.58 -5.93 15.24
N GLN A 188 10.80 -5.48 14.96
CA GLN A 188 11.84 -5.25 15.96
C GLN A 188 11.37 -4.28 17.06
N THR A 189 10.69 -3.21 16.66
CA THR A 189 10.14 -2.18 17.58
C THR A 189 8.79 -2.56 18.18
N ARG A 190 8.27 -3.75 17.88
CA ARG A 190 6.96 -4.27 18.33
C ARG A 190 5.78 -3.37 17.96
N LYS A 191 5.92 -2.56 16.90
CA LYS A 191 4.80 -1.83 16.29
C LYS A 191 3.85 -2.78 15.58
N VAL A 192 4.38 -3.90 15.10
CA VAL A 192 3.62 -5.09 14.71
C VAL A 192 4.23 -6.28 15.45
N THR A 193 3.39 -7.20 15.96
CA THR A 193 3.85 -8.25 16.90
C THR A 193 3.78 -9.66 16.34
N ARG A 194 3.02 -9.89 15.27
CA ARG A 194 2.84 -11.19 14.61
C ARG A 194 2.86 -10.98 13.11
N PHE A 195 4.05 -10.98 12.54
CA PHE A 195 4.26 -10.62 11.14
C PHE A 195 5.44 -11.41 10.57
N PRO A 196 5.24 -12.66 10.13
CA PRO A 196 6.26 -13.44 9.45
C PRO A 196 6.85 -12.67 8.27
N ILE A 197 8.18 -12.71 8.15
CA ILE A 197 8.91 -12.18 7.01
C ILE A 197 9.73 -13.33 6.42
N VAL A 198 9.44 -13.69 5.17
CA VAL A 198 10.16 -14.77 4.47
C VAL A 198 10.86 -14.20 3.25
N LEU A 199 12.16 -14.46 3.14
CA LEU A 199 12.98 -14.14 1.98
C LEU A 199 13.13 -15.39 1.12
N PHE A 200 12.73 -15.29 -0.15
CA PHE A 200 12.85 -16.40 -1.10
C PHE A 200 14.11 -16.23 -1.97
N GLY A 201 14.93 -17.26 -2.12
CA GLY A 201 16.17 -17.26 -2.87
C GLY A 201 17.42 -17.12 -1.98
N THR A 202 17.88 -18.22 -1.39
CA THR A 202 18.99 -18.21 -0.42
C THR A 202 20.28 -17.64 -1.01
N GLU A 203 20.61 -18.00 -2.26
CA GLU A 203 21.79 -17.50 -2.96
C GLU A 203 21.75 -15.98 -3.13
N TYR A 204 20.59 -15.43 -3.50
CA TYR A 204 20.39 -14.00 -3.70
C TYR A 204 20.56 -13.21 -2.39
N TRP A 205 19.94 -13.69 -1.30
CA TRP A 205 19.93 -12.98 -0.02
C TRP A 205 21.18 -13.18 0.82
N LYS A 206 22.00 -14.20 0.52
CA LYS A 206 23.19 -14.56 1.31
C LYS A 206 24.09 -13.37 1.63
N GLY A 207 24.47 -12.59 0.62
CA GLY A 207 25.39 -11.46 0.82
C GLY A 207 24.84 -10.38 1.77
N LEU A 208 23.52 -10.13 1.72
CA LEU A 208 22.87 -9.19 2.64
C LEU A 208 22.83 -9.74 4.06
N VAL A 209 22.47 -11.01 4.22
CA VAL A 209 22.38 -11.68 5.53
C VAL A 209 23.76 -11.77 6.19
N ASP A 210 24.80 -12.10 5.42
CA ASP A 210 26.18 -12.14 5.90
C ASP A 210 26.63 -10.74 6.36
N TRP A 211 26.32 -9.68 5.59
CA TRP A 211 26.62 -8.30 6.02
C TRP A 211 25.84 -7.88 7.28
N LEU A 212 24.56 -8.22 7.39
CA LEU A 212 23.76 -7.95 8.59
C LEU A 212 24.37 -8.62 9.82
N ARG A 213 24.85 -9.85 9.70
CA ARG A 213 25.52 -10.58 10.78
C ARG A 213 26.89 -9.98 11.11
N ASP A 214 27.75 -9.86 10.11
CA ASP A 214 29.18 -9.64 10.30
C ASP A 214 29.53 -8.15 10.47
N SER A 215 28.64 -7.24 10.07
CA SER A 215 28.85 -5.80 10.22
C SER A 215 27.83 -5.17 11.17
N VAL A 216 26.53 -5.40 10.97
CA VAL A 216 25.48 -4.71 11.73
C VAL A 216 25.38 -5.29 13.15
N VAL A 217 25.27 -6.61 13.28
CA VAL A 217 25.21 -7.29 14.59
C VAL A 217 26.58 -7.26 15.28
N ALA A 218 27.65 -7.70 14.61
CA ALA A 218 29.00 -7.67 15.20
C ALA A 218 29.44 -6.25 15.61
N GLY A 219 28.98 -5.22 14.87
CA GLY A 219 29.20 -3.82 15.20
C GLY A 219 28.29 -3.26 16.28
N GLY A 220 27.38 -4.04 16.88
CA GLY A 220 26.47 -3.61 17.95
C GLY A 220 25.36 -2.65 17.51
N LYS A 221 24.96 -2.68 16.23
CA LYS A 221 23.87 -1.87 15.68
C LYS A 221 22.53 -2.64 15.66
N ALA A 222 22.59 -3.95 15.80
CA ALA A 222 21.45 -4.85 16.00
C ALA A 222 21.89 -6.01 16.92
N SER A 223 20.95 -6.87 17.32
CA SER A 223 21.19 -8.08 18.11
C SER A 223 21.07 -9.35 17.25
N GLU A 224 21.68 -10.45 17.68
CA GLU A 224 21.53 -11.75 16.99
C GLU A 224 20.06 -12.20 16.90
N ARG A 225 19.24 -11.80 17.87
CA ARG A 225 17.80 -12.10 17.88
C ARG A 225 17.05 -11.36 16.77
N ASP A 226 17.56 -10.24 16.29
CA ASP A 226 16.93 -9.50 15.19
C ASP A 226 17.05 -10.25 13.85
N LEU A 227 18.06 -11.14 13.73
CA LEU A 227 18.18 -12.04 12.57
C LEU A 227 17.15 -13.18 12.58
N LEU A 228 16.44 -13.39 13.70
CA LEU A 228 15.34 -14.37 13.80
C LEU A 228 14.00 -13.78 13.34
N LEU A 229 13.97 -12.48 12.98
CA LEU A 229 12.75 -11.81 12.52
C LEU A 229 12.36 -12.19 11.10
N PHE A 230 13.26 -12.85 10.36
CA PHE A 230 12.99 -13.34 9.02
C PHE A 230 13.57 -14.73 8.82
N HIS A 231 13.00 -15.45 7.87
CA HIS A 231 13.49 -16.75 7.41
C HIS A 231 13.95 -16.65 5.95
N VAL A 232 14.90 -17.47 5.53
CA VAL A 232 15.37 -17.53 4.15
C VAL A 232 15.20 -18.95 3.63
N THR A 233 14.58 -19.11 2.46
CA THR A 233 14.31 -20.43 1.87
C THR A 233 14.33 -20.39 0.34
N ASP A 234 14.49 -21.56 -0.27
CA ASP A 234 14.30 -21.80 -1.71
C ASP A 234 13.05 -22.64 -2.00
N ASP A 235 12.32 -23.05 -0.96
CA ASP A 235 11.12 -23.89 -1.06
C ASP A 235 9.85 -23.05 -0.86
N VAL A 236 8.96 -23.11 -1.84
CA VAL A 236 7.68 -22.40 -1.81
C VAL A 236 6.79 -22.96 -0.71
N ASP A 237 6.79 -24.27 -0.50
CA ASP A 237 5.95 -24.92 0.51
C ASP A 237 6.44 -24.56 1.91
N GLU A 238 7.76 -24.48 2.12
CA GLU A 238 8.34 -23.99 3.37
C GLU A 238 7.98 -22.52 3.61
N ALA A 239 8.09 -21.66 2.59
CA ALA A 239 7.73 -20.25 2.71
C ALA A 239 6.27 -20.07 3.17
N VAL A 240 5.33 -20.80 2.56
CA VAL A 240 3.91 -20.77 2.94
C VAL A 240 3.70 -21.37 4.33
N ALA A 241 4.40 -22.45 4.69
CA ALA A 241 4.31 -23.04 6.03
C ALA A 241 4.79 -22.08 7.14
N LEU A 242 5.85 -21.33 6.88
CA LEU A 242 6.38 -20.33 7.83
C LEU A 242 5.37 -19.19 8.04
N VAL A 243 4.80 -18.68 6.95
CA VAL A 243 3.82 -17.60 7.01
C VAL A 243 2.50 -18.05 7.65
N THR A 244 2.00 -19.25 7.34
CA THR A 244 0.76 -19.79 7.95
C THR A 244 0.91 -20.07 9.45
N LYS A 245 2.00 -20.71 9.86
CA LYS A 245 2.20 -21.17 11.25
C LYS A 245 2.33 -20.01 12.25
N GLU A 246 2.95 -18.91 11.82
CA GLU A 246 3.13 -17.73 12.65
C GLU A 246 1.85 -16.88 12.74
N VAL A 247 0.96 -16.95 11.75
CA VAL A 247 -0.35 -16.27 11.77
C VAL A 247 -1.38 -17.01 12.62
N ALA A 248 -1.32 -18.34 12.70
CA ALA A 248 -2.27 -19.17 13.45
C ALA A 248 -2.03 -19.23 14.98
N ARG A 249 -0.95 -18.64 15.50
CA ARG A 249 -0.61 -18.58 16.94
C ARG A 249 -0.87 -17.18 17.50
#